data_AF-A0A8S1HA33-F1
#
_entry.id   AF-A0A8S1HA33-F1
#
_cell.length_a   1.000
_cell.length_b   1.000
_cell.length_c   1.000
_cell.angle_alpha   90.00
_cell.angle_beta   90.00
_cell.angle_gamma   90.00
#
_symmetry.space_group_name_H-M   'P 1'
#
loop_
_entity.id
_entity.type
_entity.pdbx_description
1 polymer ?
#
loop_
_entity_poly.entity_id
_entity_poly.type
_entity_poly.pdbx_seq_one_letter_code
_entity_poly.pdbx_strand_id
1 'polypeptide(L)'
;MNWPPSTRQVILDVNAPYTYAYRTYFWSPDTLQQHLNDTTPVSCTFIIPNEVNFFNITFLDGSTPKSASFACPKGMECCSWTCCHSFNWYSFGLLILFSLLLLVLIVAKARSYFKNRDRRKISNEPKTHRMQQVVMATEASMFPPEEATQNSFVM
;
A
#
# COMPACT_ATOMS: atom_id res chain seq x y z
N MET A 1 23.41 -14.89 6.25
CA MET A 1 22.86 -16.01 5.46
C MET A 1 24.03 -16.88 5.08
N ASN A 2 24.23 -17.99 5.79
CA ASN A 2 25.36 -18.88 5.57
C ASN A 2 25.03 -19.74 4.35
N TRP A 3 25.74 -19.50 3.25
CA TRP A 3 25.80 -20.41 2.11
C TRP A 3 26.36 -21.76 2.58
N PRO A 4 25.87 -22.91 2.06
CA PRO A 4 26.40 -24.20 2.45
C PRO A 4 27.89 -24.34 2.09
N PRO A 5 28.65 -25.12 2.86
CA PRO A 5 30.03 -25.47 2.51
C PRO A 5 30.06 -26.20 1.17
N SER A 6 31.10 -25.97 0.37
CA SER A 6 31.28 -26.47 -1.01
C SER A 6 31.45 -28.00 -1.14
N THR A 7 31.29 -28.75 -0.06
CA THR A 7 31.43 -30.21 -0.05
C THR A 7 30.32 -30.88 -0.83
N ARG A 8 30.70 -31.63 -1.86
CA ARG A 8 29.80 -32.47 -2.67
C ARG A 8 29.14 -33.52 -1.80
N GLN A 9 27.83 -33.65 -1.91
CA GLN A 9 27.07 -34.66 -1.19
C GLN A 9 26.64 -35.78 -2.14
N VAL A 10 26.69 -37.02 -1.66
CA VAL A 10 26.34 -38.19 -2.46
C VAL A 10 25.09 -38.84 -1.90
N ILE A 11 24.06 -38.99 -2.74
CA ILE A 11 22.85 -39.74 -2.43
C ILE A 11 23.15 -41.22 -2.66
N LEU A 12 23.05 -42.00 -1.59
CA LEU A 12 23.29 -43.44 -1.62
C LEU A 12 22.06 -44.21 -2.13
N ASP A 13 20.85 -43.70 -1.85
CA ASP A 13 19.59 -44.35 -2.19
C ASP A 13 18.56 -43.32 -2.70
N VAL A 14 18.00 -43.59 -3.88
CA VAL A 14 17.01 -42.75 -4.57
C VAL A 14 15.64 -42.81 -3.88
N ASN A 15 15.39 -43.85 -3.08
CA ASN A 15 14.14 -43.99 -2.33
C ASN A 15 14.24 -43.41 -0.92
N ALA A 16 15.45 -43.12 -0.44
CA ALA A 16 15.65 -42.58 0.89
C ALA A 16 15.37 -41.06 0.94
N PRO A 17 14.70 -40.57 1.99
CA PRO A 17 14.54 -39.14 2.22
C PRO A 17 15.89 -38.48 2.48
N TYR A 18 16.07 -37.28 1.93
CA TYR A 18 17.26 -36.47 2.15
C TYR A 18 16.91 -35.19 2.91
N THR A 19 17.57 -34.94 4.04
CA THR A 19 17.28 -33.76 4.87
C THR A 19 18.33 -32.69 4.67
N TYR A 20 17.90 -31.49 4.27
CA TYR A 20 18.77 -30.32 4.14
C TYR A 20 18.05 -29.09 4.69
N ALA A 21 18.78 -28.26 5.46
CA ALA A 21 18.26 -27.05 6.07
C ALA A 21 16.82 -27.24 6.56
N TYR A 22 16.65 -28.13 7.56
CA TYR A 22 15.37 -28.43 8.24
C TYR A 22 14.21 -28.94 7.35
N ARG A 23 14.45 -29.28 6.08
CA ARG A 23 13.45 -29.87 5.19
C ARG A 23 13.87 -31.23 4.68
N THR A 24 12.88 -32.09 4.54
CA THR A 24 13.02 -33.41 3.92
C THR A 24 12.62 -33.33 2.46
N TYR A 25 13.54 -33.72 1.59
CA TYR A 25 13.38 -33.82 0.15
C TYR A 25 13.33 -35.28 -0.27
N PHE A 26 12.58 -35.54 -1.33
CA PHE A 26 12.39 -36.84 -1.94
C PHE A 26 12.70 -36.75 -3.42
N TRP A 27 13.34 -37.76 -3.98
CA TRP A 27 13.78 -37.76 -5.37
C TRP A 27 12.67 -38.14 -6.35
N SER A 28 11.55 -38.66 -5.83
CA SER A 28 10.33 -38.93 -6.60
C SER A 28 9.08 -38.39 -5.87
N PRO A 29 8.07 -37.92 -6.63
CA PRO A 29 6.79 -37.51 -6.04
C PRO A 29 6.03 -38.69 -5.41
N ASP A 30 6.21 -39.91 -5.90
CA ASP A 30 5.56 -41.11 -5.37
C ASP A 30 6.08 -41.44 -3.96
N THR A 31 7.38 -41.31 -3.73
CA THR A 31 7.98 -41.48 -2.40
C THR A 31 7.46 -40.42 -1.44
N LEU A 32 7.32 -39.17 -1.90
CA LEU A 32 6.76 -38.09 -1.08
C LEU A 32 5.29 -38.36 -0.71
N GLN A 33 4.49 -38.92 -1.62
CA GLN A 33 3.07 -39.20 -1.38
C GLN A 33 2.83 -40.07 -0.15
N GLN A 34 3.75 -41.01 0.12
CA GLN A 34 3.71 -41.90 1.29
C GLN A 34 4.00 -41.18 2.62
N HIS A 35 4.54 -39.96 2.57
CA HIS A 35 4.96 -39.16 3.73
C HIS A 35 4.09 -37.91 3.93
N LEU A 36 3.05 -37.71 3.10
CA LEU A 36 2.09 -36.63 3.30
C LEU A 36 1.18 -36.96 4.48
N ASN A 37 0.95 -35.96 5.33
CA ASN A 37 0.14 -36.06 6.53
C ASN A 37 -0.79 -34.83 6.63
N ASP A 38 -1.74 -34.84 7.57
CA ASP A 38 -2.70 -33.73 7.78
C ASP A 38 -2.03 -32.36 7.99
N THR A 39 -0.83 -32.35 8.56
CA THR A 39 -0.06 -31.12 8.82
C THR A 39 0.63 -30.59 7.55
N THR A 40 1.07 -31.49 6.66
CA THR A 40 1.80 -31.17 5.43
C THR A 40 1.17 -31.85 4.22
N PRO A 41 -0.07 -31.49 3.84
CA PRO A 41 -0.81 -32.19 2.79
C PRO A 41 -0.41 -31.76 1.37
N VAL A 42 0.37 -30.67 1.23
CA VAL A 42 0.71 -30.11 -0.08
C VAL A 42 2.00 -30.74 -0.59
N SER A 43 1.96 -31.33 -1.77
CA SER A 43 3.12 -31.90 -2.46
C SER A 43 3.69 -30.89 -3.45
N CYS A 44 4.98 -30.58 -3.34
CA CYS A 44 5.69 -29.66 -4.21
C CYS A 44 6.85 -30.37 -4.91
N THR A 45 6.86 -30.36 -6.24
CA THR A 45 8.00 -30.86 -7.03
C THR A 45 8.68 -29.70 -7.73
N PHE A 46 9.99 -29.58 -7.54
CA PHE A 46 10.84 -28.61 -8.21
C PHE A 46 11.78 -29.33 -9.17
N ILE A 47 11.93 -28.77 -10.37
CA ILE A 47 12.88 -29.25 -11.38
C ILE A 47 14.22 -28.57 -11.12
N ILE A 48 15.27 -29.36 -10.91
CA ILE A 48 16.61 -28.86 -10.67
C ILE A 48 17.23 -28.55 -12.04
N PRO A 49 17.53 -27.28 -12.35
CA PRO A 49 18.16 -26.92 -13.62
C PRO A 49 19.61 -27.43 -13.64
N ASN A 50 20.02 -28.03 -14.77
CA ASN A 50 21.36 -28.63 -14.94
C ASN A 50 22.53 -27.63 -14.76
N GLU A 51 22.29 -26.34 -14.99
CA GLU A 51 23.33 -25.31 -15.01
C GLU A 51 23.68 -24.76 -13.62
N VAL A 52 22.83 -25.03 -12.63
CA VAL A 52 23.02 -24.55 -11.27
C VAL A 52 23.32 -25.77 -10.42
N ASN A 53 24.50 -25.82 -9.81
CA ASN A 53 24.88 -26.80 -8.78
C ASN A 53 24.05 -26.58 -7.50
N PHE A 54 22.74 -26.50 -7.65
CA PHE A 54 21.79 -26.34 -6.58
C PHE A 54 21.95 -27.60 -5.70
N PHE A 55 22.51 -27.38 -4.50
CA PHE A 55 22.92 -28.37 -3.50
C PHE A 55 24.22 -29.17 -3.73
N ASN A 56 24.91 -29.09 -4.88
CA ASN A 56 26.11 -29.92 -5.18
C ASN A 56 25.91 -31.40 -4.79
N ILE A 57 24.75 -31.96 -5.16
CA ILE A 57 24.37 -33.33 -4.85
C ILE A 57 24.46 -34.19 -6.11
N THR A 58 25.03 -35.39 -5.99
CA THR A 58 24.97 -36.42 -7.04
C THR A 58 24.52 -37.75 -6.46
N PHE A 59 23.90 -38.59 -7.27
CA PHE A 59 23.68 -39.98 -6.93
C PHE A 59 25.01 -40.76 -6.95
N LEU A 60 24.99 -41.96 -6.37
CA LEU A 60 26.15 -42.85 -6.29
C LEU A 60 26.71 -43.19 -7.69
N ASP A 61 25.85 -43.25 -8.71
CA ASP A 61 26.21 -43.47 -10.11
C ASP A 61 26.83 -42.24 -10.79
N GLY A 62 26.95 -41.12 -10.07
CA GLY A 62 27.49 -39.86 -10.57
C GLY A 62 26.47 -38.98 -11.29
N SER A 63 25.24 -39.44 -11.49
CA SER A 63 24.17 -38.65 -12.10
C SER A 63 23.64 -37.58 -11.15
N THR A 64 23.12 -36.48 -11.70
CA THR A 64 22.52 -35.40 -10.91
C THR A 64 21.00 -35.60 -10.78
N PRO A 65 20.41 -35.31 -9.61
CA PRO A 65 18.97 -35.32 -9.45
C PRO A 65 18.33 -34.28 -10.38
N LYS A 66 17.34 -34.71 -11.16
CA LYS A 66 16.59 -33.85 -12.09
C LYS A 66 15.46 -33.09 -11.40
N SER A 67 14.97 -33.61 -10.28
CA SER A 67 13.91 -33.01 -9.49
C SER A 67 14.06 -33.36 -8.02
N ALA A 68 13.47 -32.53 -7.19
CA ALA A 68 13.29 -32.77 -5.77
C ALA A 68 11.86 -32.44 -5.38
N SER A 69 11.25 -33.30 -4.59
CA SER A 69 9.89 -33.15 -4.09
C SER A 69 9.92 -32.93 -2.59
N PHE A 70 9.08 -32.05 -2.07
CA PHE A 70 8.98 -31.73 -0.65
C PHE A 70 7.53 -31.45 -0.24
N ALA A 71 7.23 -31.67 1.04
CA ALA A 71 5.90 -31.40 1.60
C ALA A 71 5.82 -29.96 2.12
N CYS A 72 4.68 -29.30 1.90
CA CYS A 72 4.37 -28.00 2.48
C CYS A 72 3.20 -28.06 3.47
N PRO A 73 3.22 -27.20 4.51
CA PRO A 73 2.12 -27.08 5.45
C PRO A 73 0.80 -26.70 4.78
N LYS A 74 -0.31 -27.06 5.42
CA LYS A 74 -1.65 -26.67 4.96
C LYS A 74 -1.76 -25.14 4.86
N GLY A 75 -2.25 -24.64 3.72
CA GLY A 75 -2.42 -23.20 3.46
C GLY A 75 -1.16 -22.49 2.94
N MET A 76 -0.08 -23.24 2.67
CA MET A 76 1.07 -22.78 1.91
C MET A 76 1.06 -23.34 0.48
N GLU A 77 1.76 -22.66 -0.41
CA GLU A 77 1.93 -23.01 -1.82
C GLU A 77 3.40 -23.30 -2.14
N CYS A 78 3.62 -23.91 -3.31
CA CYS A 78 4.93 -24.25 -3.83
C CYS A 78 5.59 -23.01 -4.47
N CYS A 79 6.56 -22.40 -3.78
CA CYS A 79 7.41 -21.34 -4.32
C CYS A 79 8.80 -21.88 -4.66
N SER A 80 8.93 -22.48 -5.85
CA SER A 80 10.18 -23.07 -6.35
C SER A 80 10.72 -24.12 -5.36
N TRP A 81 11.77 -23.82 -4.60
CA TRP A 81 12.40 -24.73 -3.64
C TRP A 81 11.92 -24.55 -2.19
N THR A 82 10.91 -23.69 -1.96
CA THR A 82 10.37 -23.37 -0.63
C THR A 82 8.85 -23.36 -0.59
N CYS A 83 8.29 -23.45 0.62
CA CYS A 83 6.88 -23.16 0.87
C CYS A 83 6.70 -21.66 1.12
N CYS A 84 5.70 -21.06 0.48
CA CYS A 84 5.32 -19.67 0.69
C CYS A 84 3.83 -19.57 1.01
N HIS A 85 3.40 -18.51 1.70
CA HIS A 85 1.98 -18.23 1.76
C HIS A 85 1.48 -17.81 0.39
N SER A 86 0.33 -18.34 -0.03
CA SER A 86 -0.40 -17.84 -1.18
C SER A 86 -0.59 -16.33 -1.02
N PHE A 87 0.11 -15.56 -1.85
CA PHE A 87 0.00 -14.12 -1.81
C PHE A 87 -1.32 -13.74 -2.47
N ASN A 88 -2.39 -13.66 -1.67
CA ASN A 88 -3.70 -13.24 -2.13
C ASN A 88 -3.66 -11.76 -2.53
N TRP A 89 -3.23 -11.50 -3.77
CA TRP A 89 -3.19 -10.16 -4.38
C TRP A 89 -4.54 -9.45 -4.32
N TYR A 90 -5.64 -10.21 -4.35
CA TYR A 90 -6.99 -9.70 -4.13
C TYR A 90 -7.17 -9.01 -2.77
N SER A 91 -6.60 -9.57 -1.70
CA SER A 91 -6.69 -8.98 -0.36
C SER A 91 -5.96 -7.64 -0.29
N PHE A 92 -4.79 -7.53 -0.92
CA PHE A 92 -4.06 -6.26 -1.02
C PHE A 92 -4.78 -5.23 -1.89
N GLY A 93 -5.36 -5.67 -3.02
CA GLY A 93 -6.17 -4.81 -3.88
C GLY A 93 -7.36 -4.19 -3.16
N LEU A 94 -8.08 -4.98 -2.36
CA LEU A 94 -9.21 -4.49 -1.55
C LEU A 94 -8.76 -3.50 -0.46
N LEU A 95 -7.64 -3.76 0.21
CA LEU A 95 -7.09 -2.82 1.20
C LEU A 95 -6.71 -1.47 0.57
N ILE A 96 -6.07 -1.49 -0.60
CA ILE A 96 -5.72 -0.27 -1.34
C ILE A 96 -6.99 0.48 -1.77
N LEU A 97 -7.97 -0.22 -2.35
CA LEU A 97 -9.24 0.36 -2.76
C LEU A 97 -9.96 1.03 -1.57
N PHE A 98 -10.05 0.33 -0.43
CA PHE A 98 -10.68 0.85 0.78
C PHE A 98 -9.94 2.08 1.33
N SER A 99 -8.60 2.06 1.33
CA SER A 99 -7.77 3.20 1.72
C SER A 99 -8.00 4.42 0.82
N LEU A 100 -8.10 4.23 -0.50
CA LEU A 100 -8.39 5.31 -1.45
C LEU A 100 -9.79 5.89 -1.22
N LEU A 101 -10.79 5.04 -0.98
CA LEU A 101 -12.16 5.44 -0.70
C LEU A 101 -12.24 6.30 0.58
N LEU A 102 -11.58 5.85 1.66
CA LEU A 102 -11.47 6.62 2.90
C LEU A 102 -10.78 7.97 2.68
N LEU A 103 -9.69 8.00 1.92
CA LEU A 103 -8.96 9.23 1.63
C LEU A 103 -9.84 10.23 0.86
N VAL A 104 -10.62 9.78 -0.12
CA VAL A 104 -11.60 10.62 -0.84
C VAL A 104 -12.66 11.17 0.11
N LEU A 105 -13.20 10.35 1.02
CA LEU A 105 -14.18 10.80 2.01
C LEU A 105 -13.60 11.84 2.97
N ILE A 106 -12.36 11.65 3.43
CA ILE A 106 -11.65 12.61 4.29
C ILE A 106 -11.45 13.94 3.55
N VAL A 107 -10.99 13.90 2.30
CA VAL A 107 -10.80 15.12 1.47
C VAL A 107 -12.14 15.81 1.21
N ALA A 108 -13.20 15.07 0.91
CA ALA A 108 -14.54 15.63 0.71
C ALA A 108 -15.06 16.31 1.99
N LYS A 109 -14.93 15.66 3.16
CA LYS A 109 -15.30 16.24 4.45
C LYS A 109 -14.46 17.46 4.79
N ALA A 110 -13.14 17.42 4.56
CA ALA A 110 -12.26 18.56 4.77
C ALA A 110 -12.67 19.75 3.88
N ARG A 111 -12.91 19.52 2.58
CA ARG A 111 -13.40 20.55 1.66
C ARG A 111 -14.74 21.13 2.10
N SER A 112 -15.69 20.29 2.50
CA SER A 112 -16.98 20.74 3.03
C SER A 112 -16.82 21.55 4.33
N TYR A 113 -15.93 21.14 5.23
CA TYR A 113 -15.61 21.85 6.47
C TYR A 113 -15.02 23.23 6.19
N PHE A 114 -14.00 23.31 5.33
CA PHE A 114 -13.37 24.58 4.93
C PHE A 114 -14.37 25.50 4.20
N LYS A 115 -15.14 24.97 3.26
CA LYS A 115 -16.18 25.73 2.55
C LYS A 115 -17.23 26.31 3.51
N ASN A 116 -17.65 25.53 4.51
CA ASN A 116 -18.59 26.04 5.53
C ASN A 116 -17.94 27.06 6.47
N ARG A 117 -16.65 26.93 6.77
CA ARG A 117 -15.91 27.90 7.58
C ARG A 117 -15.81 29.25 6.87
N ASP A 118 -15.53 29.27 5.57
CA ASP A 118 -15.44 30.53 4.80
C ASP A 118 -16.79 31.23 4.65
N ARG A 119 -17.88 30.47 4.44
CA ARG A 119 -19.24 31.07 4.46
C ARG A 119 -19.55 31.75 5.80
N ARG A 120 -19.13 31.17 6.93
CA ARG A 120 -19.34 31.80 8.25
C ARG A 120 -18.52 33.07 8.44
N LYS A 121 -17.30 33.15 7.88
CA LYS A 121 -16.47 34.36 7.99
C LYS A 121 -17.09 35.54 7.24
N ILE A 122 -17.57 35.33 6.02
CA ILE A 122 -18.22 36.37 5.20
C ILE A 122 -19.54 36.83 5.83
N SER A 123 -20.31 35.90 6.43
CA SER A 123 -21.57 36.24 7.10
C SER A 123 -21.39 37.03 8.42
N ASN A 124 -20.23 36.90 9.07
CA ASN A 124 -19.95 37.52 10.35
C ASN A 124 -19.09 38.79 10.22
N GLU A 125 -18.78 39.24 9.00
CA GLU A 125 -18.16 40.56 8.81
C GLU A 125 -19.20 41.63 9.24
N PRO A 126 -18.95 42.37 10.34
CA PRO A 126 -19.89 43.38 10.80
C PRO A 126 -19.99 44.48 9.73
N LYS A 127 -21.22 44.97 9.50
CA LYS A 127 -21.53 46.10 8.61
C LYS A 127 -20.94 47.43 9.15
N THR A 128 -19.64 47.48 9.39
CA THR A 128 -18.92 48.65 9.93
C THR A 128 -18.62 49.70 8.85
N HIS A 129 -18.94 49.45 7.58
CA HIS A 129 -18.75 50.45 6.51
C HIS A 129 -19.99 51.29 6.16
N ARG A 130 -21.18 51.04 6.75
CA ARG A 130 -22.39 51.84 6.44
C ARG A 130 -22.64 53.02 7.38
N MET A 131 -22.02 53.08 8.56
CA MET A 131 -22.21 54.22 9.48
C MET A 131 -21.30 55.41 9.15
N GLN A 132 -20.16 55.19 8.51
CA GLN A 132 -19.20 56.27 8.22
C GLN A 132 -19.68 57.21 7.09
N GLN A 133 -20.59 56.74 6.24
CA GLN A 133 -21.15 57.54 5.14
C GLN A 133 -22.33 58.45 5.56
N VAL A 134 -22.96 58.21 6.71
CA VAL A 134 -24.09 59.03 7.19
C VAL A 134 -23.59 60.27 7.93
N VAL A 135 -22.49 60.16 8.68
CA VAL A 135 -21.96 61.29 9.46
C VAL A 135 -21.45 62.43 8.57
N MET A 136 -20.81 62.12 7.43
CA MET A 136 -20.25 63.15 6.55
C MET A 136 -21.29 63.87 5.68
N ALA A 137 -22.50 63.33 5.52
CA ALA A 137 -23.56 63.98 4.76
C ALA A 137 -24.39 64.97 5.60
N THR A 138 -24.37 64.85 6.94
CA THR A 138 -25.19 65.70 7.83
C THR A 138 -24.53 67.06 8.11
N GLU A 139 -23.21 67.19 8.00
CA GLU A 139 -22.55 68.49 8.23
C GLU A 139 -22.64 69.46 7.04
N ALA A 140 -22.95 68.96 5.83
CA ALA A 140 -22.99 69.80 4.63
C ALA A 140 -24.30 70.60 4.45
N SER A 141 -25.34 70.37 5.26
CA SER A 141 -26.66 71.02 5.09
C SER A 141 -27.00 72.09 6.13
N MET A 142 -26.04 72.54 6.96
CA MET A 142 -26.30 73.47 8.07
C MET A 142 -25.65 74.86 7.89
N PHE A 143 -25.58 75.38 6.67
CA PHE A 143 -25.27 76.80 6.43
C PHE A 143 -26.35 77.45 5.55
N PRO A 144 -27.13 78.43 6.07
CA PRO A 144 -28.11 79.17 5.30
C PRO A 144 -27.45 80.27 4.43
N PRO A 145 -28.14 80.75 3.38
CA PRO A 145 -27.60 81.78 2.48
C PRO A 145 -27.68 83.16 3.13
N GLU A 146 -26.58 83.92 3.10
CA GLU A 146 -26.57 85.33 3.49
C GLU A 146 -26.88 86.20 2.25
N GLU A 147 -28.02 86.90 2.29
CA GLU A 147 -28.39 87.97 1.37
C GLU A 147 -27.43 89.16 1.52
N ALA A 148 -26.96 89.70 0.39
CA ALA A 148 -26.47 91.08 0.33
C ALA A 148 -27.04 91.78 -0.90
N THR A 149 -28.13 92.50 -0.65
CA THR A 149 -28.68 93.59 -1.46
C THR A 149 -27.70 94.77 -1.46
N GLN A 150 -27.40 95.39 -2.61
CA GLN A 150 -27.24 96.85 -2.64
C GLN A 150 -27.44 97.45 -4.04
N ASN A 151 -28.35 98.42 -4.08
CA ASN A 151 -28.79 99.21 -5.22
C ASN A 151 -27.77 100.25 -5.71
N SER A 152 -27.85 100.52 -7.02
CA SER A 152 -27.92 101.84 -7.70
C SER A 152 -27.05 103.04 -7.28
N PHE A 153 -26.51 103.69 -8.33
CA PHE A 153 -26.71 105.12 -8.70
C PHE A 153 -25.48 106.06 -8.66
N VAL A 154 -25.44 106.96 -9.67
CA VAL A 154 -24.63 108.20 -9.87
C VAL A 154 -23.15 107.97 -10.25
N MET A 155 -22.53 108.56 -11.28
CA MET A 155 -22.77 109.73 -12.15
C MET A 155 -22.08 109.52 -13.49
#